data_AF-A0A6G0Q237-F1
#
_entry.id   AF-A0A6G0Q237-F1
#
_cell.length_a   1.000
_cell.length_b   1.000
_cell.length_c   1.000
_cell.angle_alpha   90.00
_cell.angle_beta   90.00
_cell.angle_gamma   90.00
#
_symmetry.space_group_name_H-M   'P 1'
#
loop_
_entity.id
_entity.type
_entity.pdbx_description
1 polymer ?
#
loop_
_entity_poly.entity_id
_entity_poly.type
_entity_poly.pdbx_seq_one_letter_code
_entity_poly.pdbx_strand_id
1 'polypeptide(L)' 'MVLDSMSGSVIYSAIDLTDGFYQILMRKSDIPLTAVSTPSGMLWEWLVMPQGLKNAPATFNRMVSHASPTP' A
#
# COMPACT_ATOMS: atom_id res chain seq x y z
N MET A 1 10.93 -8.35 18.40
CA MET A 1 9.74 -7.58 17.97
C MET A 1 10.21 -6.18 17.56
N VAL A 2 9.52 -5.45 16.67
CA VAL A 2 9.94 -4.09 16.21
C VAL A 2 10.16 -3.12 17.38
N LEU A 3 9.33 -3.24 18.43
CA LEU A 3 9.47 -2.44 19.66
C LEU A 3 10.78 -2.73 20.40
N ASP A 4 11.26 -3.98 20.40
CA ASP A 4 12.52 -4.35 21.05
C ASP A 4 13.72 -3.69 20.34
N SER A 5 13.70 -3.64 19.00
CA SER A 5 14.75 -2.99 18.20
C SER A 5 14.77 -1.46 18.35
N MET A 6 13.67 -0.87 18.82
CA MET A 6 13.55 0.57 19.06
C MET A 6 13.98 0.99 20.47
N SER A 7 14.14 0.04 21.38
CA SER A 7 14.53 0.29 22.78
C SER A 7 15.84 1.08 22.89
N GLY A 8 15.86 2.09 23.77
CA GLY A 8 17.02 2.97 23.98
C GLY A 8 17.19 4.10 22.95
N SER A 9 16.35 4.15 21.91
CA SER A 9 16.34 5.27 20.96
C SER A 9 15.80 6.53 21.63
N VAL A 10 16.48 7.65 21.39
CA VAL A 10 16.14 8.97 21.94
C VAL A 10 15.36 9.85 20.95
N ILE A 11 15.38 9.49 19.66
CA ILE A 11 14.71 10.20 18.58
C ILE A 11 13.91 9.18 17.78
N TYR A 12 12.66 9.53 17.48
CA TYR A 12 11.76 8.75 16.65
C TYR A 12 11.23 9.64 15.53
N SER A 13 11.08 9.07 14.34
CA SER A 13 10.40 9.70 13.22
C SER A 13 9.26 8.80 12.76
N ALA A 14 8.19 9.43 12.27
CA ALA A 14 7.08 8.74 11.64
C ALA A 14 6.95 9.28 10.21
N ILE A 15 6.79 8.38 9.25
CA ILE A 15 6.56 8.71 7.85
C ILE A 15 5.13 8.27 7.54
N ASP A 16 4.29 9.20 7.10
CA ASP A 16 2.96 8.87 6.61
C ASP A 16 3.07 8.23 5.21
N LEU A 17 2.51 7.03 5.09
CA LEU A 17 2.51 6.24 3.86
C LEU A 17 1.08 5.90 3.42
N THR A 18 0.09 6.70 3.83
CA THR A 18 -1.33 6.49 3.47
C THR A 18 -1.53 6.39 1.95
N ASP A 19 -0.81 7.19 1.16
CA ASP A 19 -0.85 7.14 -0.31
C ASP A 19 0.12 6.12 -0.94
N GLY A 20 0.84 5.35 -0.11
CA GLY A 20 1.80 4.36 -0.54
C GLY A 20 1.20 3.21 -1.34
N PHE A 21 -0.10 2.92 -1.18
CA PHE A 21 -0.80 1.89 -1.97
C PHE A 21 -0.76 2.20 -3.48
N TYR A 22 -0.87 3.48 -3.85
CA TYR A 22 -0.87 3.91 -5.25
C TYR A 22 0.49 3.76 -5.95
N GLN A 23 1.54 3.34 -5.22
CA GLN A 23 2.85 3.00 -5.79
C GLN A 23 2.96 1.53 -6.24
N ILE A 24 1.97 0.69 -5.89
CA ILE A 24 1.99 -0.75 -6.21
C ILE A 24 1.13 -0.99 -7.45
N LEU A 25 1.72 -1.53 -8.51
CA LEU A 25 0.97 -1.89 -9.72
C LEU A 25 -0.01 -3.02 -9.45
N MET A 26 -1.23 -2.89 -10.00
CA MET A 26 -2.18 -3.99 -10.03
C MET A 26 -1.69 -5.08 -11.00
N ARG A 27 -1.98 -6.33 -10.67
CA ARG A 27 -1.78 -7.43 -11.62
C ARG A 27 -2.72 -7.21 -12.81
N LYS A 28 -2.19 -7.33 -14.04
CA LYS A 28 -2.97 -7.05 -15.27
C LYS A 28 -4.31 -7.79 -15.36
N SER A 29 -4.38 -9.04 -14.87
CA SER A 29 -5.61 -9.84 -14.85
C SER A 29 -6.68 -9.31 -13.89
N ASP A 30 -6.26 -8.53 -12.90
CA ASP A 30 -7.10 -8.11 -11.78
C ASP A 30 -7.55 -6.64 -11.93
N ILE A 31 -6.96 -5.89 -12.87
CA ILE A 31 -7.34 -4.51 -13.19
C ILE A 31 -8.86 -4.39 -13.47
N PRO A 32 -9.49 -5.25 -14.28
CA PRO A 32 -10.93 -5.14 -14.55
C PRO A 32 -11.81 -5.37 -13.31
N LEU A 33 -11.29 -6.05 -12.28
CA LEU A 33 -12.01 -6.28 -11.01
C LEU A 33 -12.06 -5.03 -10.13
N THR A 34 -11.26 -4.01 -10.46
CA THR A 34 -11.21 -2.74 -9.74
C THR A 34 -12.06 -1.66 -10.39
N ALA A 35 -12.90 -2.01 -11.36
CA ALA A 35 -13.74 -1.05 -12.06
C ALA A 35 -14.67 -0.29 -11.09
N VAL A 36 -14.71 1.03 -11.22
CA VAL A 36 -15.59 1.93 -10.47
C VAL A 36 -16.34 2.87 -11.43
N SER A 37 -17.58 3.20 -11.08
CA SER A 37 -18.40 4.16 -11.83
C SER A 37 -18.45 5.51 -11.11
N THR A 38 -18.28 6.59 -11.85
CA THR A 38 -18.59 7.94 -11.33
C THR A 38 -20.11 8.19 -11.36
N PRO A 39 -20.63 9.18 -10.61
CA PRO A 39 -22.04 9.57 -10.70
C PRO A 39 -22.48 10.02 -12.11
N SER A 40 -21.56 10.47 -12.96
CA SER A 40 -21.81 10.79 -14.37
C SER A 40 -21.92 9.56 -15.28
N GLY A 41 -21.70 8.35 -14.76
CA GLY A 41 -21.76 7.10 -15.52
C GLY A 41 -20.45 6.71 -16.21
N MET A 42 -19.34 7.42 -15.96
CA MET A 42 -18.03 7.05 -16.52
C MET A 42 -17.44 5.86 -15.75
N LEU A 43 -16.92 4.88 -16.48
CA LEU A 43 -16.23 3.71 -15.92
C LEU A 43 -14.72 3.92 -15.93
N TRP A 44 -14.08 3.64 -14.81
CA TRP A 44 -12.64 3.72 -14.61
C TRP A 44 -12.13 2.45 -13.95
N GLU A 45 -10.89 2.05 -14.25
CA GLU A 45 -10.21 0.93 -13.61
C GLU A 45 -8.92 1.42 -12.98
N TRP A 46 -8.49 0.77 -11.90
CA TRP A 46 -7.26 1.14 -11.21
C TRP A 46 -6.06 0.37 -11.77
N LEU A 47 -5.07 1.12 -12.28
CA LEU A 47 -3.78 0.55 -12.74
C LEU A 47 -2.82 0.28 -11.58
N VAL A 48 -3.03 0.97 -10.46
CA VAL A 48 -2.28 0.85 -9.20
C VAL A 48 -3.23 0.46 -8.09
N MET A 49 -2.74 -0.11 -7.01
CA MET A 49 -3.56 -0.63 -5.92
C MET A 49 -4.38 0.48 -5.26
N PRO A 50 -5.72 0.47 -5.34
CA PRO A 50 -6.53 1.43 -4.63
C PRO A 50 -6.64 1.07 -3.15
N GLN A 51 -6.92 2.08 -2.33
CA GLN A 51 -7.32 1.88 -0.94
C GLN A 51 -8.66 1.11 -0.88
N GLY A 52 -8.89 0.41 0.23
CA GLY A 52 -10.14 -0.32 0.48
C GLY A 52 -10.17 -1.77 -0.02
N LEU A 53 -9.16 -2.22 -0.78
CA LEU A 53 -9.03 -3.66 -1.09
C LEU A 53 -8.64 -4.44 0.17
N LYS A 54 -9.33 -5.56 0.44
CA LYS A 54 -9.10 -6.42 1.62
C LYS A 54 -7.62 -6.80 1.82
N ASN A 55 -6.91 -7.06 0.73
CA ASN A 55 -5.52 -7.52 0.77
C ASN A 55 -4.48 -6.40 0.52
N ALA A 56 -4.91 -5.14 0.39
CA ALA A 56 -4.00 -4.03 0.17
C ALA A 56 -2.98 -3.86 1.32
N PRO A 57 -3.37 -3.87 2.61
CA PRO A 57 -2.40 -3.72 3.71
C PRO A 57 -1.33 -4.81 3.74
N ALA A 58 -1.72 -6.08 3.49
CA ALA A 58 -0.77 -7.19 3.48
C ALA A 58 0.25 -7.08 2.33
N THR A 59 -0.22 -6.67 1.15
CA THR A 59 0.65 -6.47 -0.01
C THR A 59 1.60 -5.29 0.20
N PHE A 60 1.09 -4.19 0.77
CA PHE A 60 1.88 -3.01 1.11
C PHE A 60 2.97 -3.32 2.15
N ASN A 61 2.61 -4.01 3.24
CA ASN A 61 3.57 -4.44 4.26
C ASN A 61 4.70 -5.28 3.66
N ARG A 62 4.37 -6.20 2.73
CA ARG A 62 5.39 -6.99 2.03
C ARG A 62 6.35 -6.10 1.23
N MET A 63 5.83 -5.13 0.48
CA MET A 63 6.65 -4.18 -0.28
C MET A 63 7.61 -3.40 0.64
N VAL A 64 7.09 -2.83 1.73
CA VAL A 64 7.90 -2.08 2.71
C VAL A 64 8.97 -2.97 3.35
N SER A 65 8.64 -4.20 3.72
CA SER A 65 9.62 -5.14 4.29
C SER A 65 10.74 -5.53 3.31
N HIS A 66 10.48 -5.56 2.00
CA HIS A 66 11.53 -5.82 0.99
C HIS A 66 12.39 -4.58 0.70
N ALA A 67 11.79 -3.39 0.77
CA ALA A 67 12.48 -2.13 0.53
C ALA A 67 13.31 -1.67 1.74
N SER A 68 12.90 -2.03 2.96
CA SER A 68 13.68 -1.77 4.14
C SER A 68 15.00 -2.54 4.03
N PRO A 69 16.16 -1.86 4.11
CA PRO A 69 17.40 -2.57 4.37
C PRO A 69 17.17 -3.30 5.70
N THR A 70 17.25 -4.62 5.68
CA THR A 70 17.37 -5.36 6.93
C THR A 70 18.63 -4.87 7.63
N PRO A 71 18.71 -4.91 8.98
CA PRO A 71 20.01 -5.14 9.58
C PRO A 71 20.63 -6.44 9.02
#